data_AF-A0AAD1ZIJ2-F1
#
_entry.id   AF-A0AAD1ZIJ2-F1
#
_cell.length_a   1.000
_cell.length_b   1.000
_cell.length_c   1.000
_cell.angle_alpha   90.00
_cell.angle_beta   90.00
_cell.angle_gamma   90.00
#
_symmetry.space_group_name_H-M   'P 1'
#
loop_
_entity.id
_entity.type
_entity.pdbx_description
1 polymer ?
#
loop_
_entity_poly.entity_id
_entity_poly.type
_entity_poly.pdbx_seq_one_letter_code
_entity_poly.pdbx_strand_id
1 'polypeptide(L)'
;MRRGKLKNHKIFGEDVAVLAGDVLFLFAFEYVSIATKSVPFERIVRVIGELAECVDAEGLIGGQVADICSEENSDVGLDQLEFIHIHKTTALKDGSVVSGLFWVVQMIKKLLD
;
A
#
# COMPACT_ATOMS: atom_id res chain seq x y z
N MET A 1 14.20 14.01 -10.68
CA MET A 1 14.90 12.72 -10.56
C MET A 1 14.27 11.91 -9.41
N ARG A 2 14.29 10.57 -9.45
CA ARG A 2 13.93 9.64 -8.35
C ARG A 2 14.93 8.49 -8.41
N ARG A 3 15.57 8.15 -7.28
CA ARG A 3 16.60 7.08 -7.19
C ARG A 3 17.69 7.18 -8.30
N GLY A 4 18.20 8.38 -8.57
CA GLY A 4 19.25 8.60 -9.58
C GLY A 4 18.78 8.55 -11.05
N LYS A 5 17.49 8.33 -11.33
CA LYS A 5 16.92 8.26 -12.68
C LYS A 5 15.83 9.31 -12.91
N LEU A 6 15.47 9.56 -14.17
CA LEU A 6 14.32 10.40 -14.50
C LEU A 6 13.04 9.81 -13.90
N LYS A 7 12.11 10.69 -13.48
CA LYS A 7 10.80 10.27 -12.96
C LYS A 7 9.98 9.66 -14.10
N ASN A 8 9.04 8.76 -13.79
CA ASN A 8 8.21 8.05 -14.77
C ASN A 8 7.59 9.01 -15.81
N HIS A 9 6.87 10.04 -15.34
CA HIS A 9 6.26 11.05 -16.22
C HIS A 9 7.24 11.87 -17.05
N LYS A 10 8.52 11.97 -16.66
CA LYS A 10 9.55 12.68 -17.45
C LYS A 10 10.05 11.83 -18.62
N ILE A 11 9.84 10.52 -18.60
CA ILE A 11 10.23 9.61 -19.69
C ILE A 11 9.03 9.32 -20.59
N PHE A 12 7.86 9.05 -20.00
CA PHE A 12 6.71 8.51 -20.72
C PHE A 12 5.52 9.48 -20.83
N GLY A 13 5.62 10.67 -20.25
CA GLY A 13 4.50 11.61 -20.17
C GLY A 13 3.63 11.41 -18.93
N GLU A 14 2.88 12.44 -18.56
CA GLU A 14 2.08 12.47 -17.33
C GLU A 14 0.91 11.49 -17.39
N ASP A 15 0.12 11.51 -18.46
CA ASP A 15 -1.03 10.63 -18.66
C ASP A 15 -0.66 9.14 -18.55
N VAL A 16 0.43 8.74 -19.20
CA VAL A 16 0.93 7.36 -19.16
C VAL A 16 1.41 6.98 -17.76
N ALA A 17 2.05 7.92 -17.05
CA ALA A 17 2.53 7.66 -15.69
C ALA A 17 1.38 7.48 -14.69
N VAL A 18 0.27 8.20 -14.86
CA VAL A 18 -0.96 8.03 -14.07
C VAL A 18 -1.56 6.65 -14.33
N LEU A 19 -1.82 6.31 -15.60
CA LEU A 19 -2.39 5.01 -15.97
C LEU A 19 -1.52 3.83 -15.54
N ALA A 20 -0.20 3.98 -15.61
CA ALA A 20 0.72 2.95 -15.11
C ALA A 20 0.59 2.75 -13.59
N GLY A 21 0.33 3.81 -12.83
CA GLY A 21 0.04 3.75 -11.40
C GLY A 21 -1.25 2.97 -11.12
N ASP A 22 -2.33 3.30 -11.82
CA ASP A 22 -3.64 2.65 -11.66
C ASP A 22 -3.58 1.15 -11.97
N VAL A 23 -2.90 0.79 -13.07
CA VAL A 23 -2.71 -0.61 -13.45
C VAL A 23 -1.88 -1.36 -12.41
N LEU A 24 -0.77 -0.78 -11.92
CA LEU A 24 0.05 -1.44 -10.90
C LEU A 24 -0.70 -1.61 -9.57
N PHE A 25 -1.55 -0.65 -9.22
CA PHE A 25 -2.37 -0.72 -8.01
C PHE A 25 -3.37 -1.87 -8.09
N LEU A 26 -4.15 -1.97 -9.18
CA LEU A 26 -5.09 -3.07 -9.40
C LEU A 26 -4.38 -4.43 -9.53
N PHE A 27 -3.25 -4.44 -10.24
CA PHE A 27 -2.46 -5.65 -10.45
C PHE A 27 -1.91 -6.21 -9.14
N ALA A 28 -1.66 -5.40 -8.11
CA ALA A 28 -1.22 -5.90 -6.80
C ALA A 28 -2.28 -6.84 -6.18
N PHE A 29 -3.55 -6.46 -6.21
CA PHE A 29 -4.66 -7.28 -5.70
C PHE A 29 -4.88 -8.54 -6.55
N GLU A 30 -4.86 -8.37 -7.87
CA GLU A 30 -4.94 -9.50 -8.81
C GLU A 30 -3.82 -10.51 -8.53
N TYR A 31 -2.58 -10.03 -8.44
CA TYR A 31 -1.41 -10.86 -8.22
C TYR A 31 -1.50 -11.62 -6.89
N VAL A 32 -1.89 -10.95 -5.79
CA VAL A 32 -2.12 -11.63 -4.50
C VAL A 32 -3.19 -12.72 -4.65
N SER A 33 -4.28 -12.46 -5.37
CA SER A 33 -5.37 -13.43 -5.53
C SER A 33 -5.01 -14.64 -6.38
N ILE A 34 -4.23 -14.45 -7.46
CA ILE A 34 -3.95 -15.51 -8.46
C ILE A 34 -2.64 -16.23 -8.17
N ALA A 35 -1.59 -15.50 -7.80
CA ALA A 35 -0.24 -16.04 -7.63
C ALA A 35 -0.05 -16.73 -6.28
N THR A 36 -0.85 -16.41 -5.26
CA THR A 36 -0.77 -17.07 -3.95
C THR A 36 -1.24 -18.52 -4.06
N LYS A 37 -0.35 -19.47 -3.76
CA LYS A 37 -0.63 -20.92 -3.75
C LYS A 37 -0.47 -21.49 -2.36
N SER A 38 -1.05 -22.67 -2.13
CA SER A 38 -0.88 -23.42 -0.87
C SER A 38 -1.43 -22.72 0.40
N VAL A 39 -2.33 -21.75 0.23
CA VAL A 39 -3.01 -21.02 1.30
C VAL A 39 -4.54 -21.18 1.08
N PRO A 40 -5.35 -21.41 2.13
CA PRO A 40 -6.80 -21.45 2.00
C PRO A 40 -7.38 -20.15 1.43
N PHE A 41 -8.41 -20.26 0.61
CA PHE A 41 -9.02 -19.12 -0.07
C PHE A 41 -9.51 -18.04 0.90
N GLU A 42 -10.05 -18.44 2.06
CA GLU A 42 -10.55 -17.53 3.10
C GLU A 42 -9.44 -16.61 3.63
N ARG A 43 -8.21 -17.12 3.75
CA ARG A 43 -7.06 -16.29 4.15
C ARG A 43 -6.65 -15.32 3.05
N ILE A 44 -6.69 -15.75 1.79
CA ILE A 44 -6.37 -14.88 0.65
C ILE A 44 -7.36 -13.72 0.60
N VAL A 45 -8.66 -13.99 0.74
CA VAL A 45 -9.70 -12.96 0.80
C VAL A 45 -9.49 -12.02 1.99
N ARG A 46 -9.13 -12.55 3.18
CA ARG A 46 -8.83 -11.70 4.33
C ARG A 46 -7.66 -10.76 4.05
N VAL A 47 -6.57 -11.27 3.48
CA VAL A 47 -5.39 -10.45 3.12
C VAL A 47 -5.77 -9.37 2.11
N ILE A 48 -6.58 -9.68 1.11
CA ILE A 48 -7.06 -8.70 0.13
C ILE A 48 -7.86 -7.59 0.81
N GLY A 49 -8.74 -7.94 1.77
CA GLY A 49 -9.50 -6.96 2.56
C GLY A 49 -8.60 -6.05 3.39
N GLU A 50 -7.65 -6.62 4.13
CA GLU A 50 -6.68 -5.87 4.94
C GLU A 50 -5.82 -4.94 4.07
N LEU A 51 -5.37 -5.43 2.90
CA LEU A 51 -4.63 -4.62 1.94
C LEU A 51 -5.46 -3.44 1.42
N ALA A 52 -6.77 -3.65 1.19
CA ALA A 52 -7.68 -2.60 0.75
C ALA A 52 -7.88 -1.54 1.84
N GLU A 53 -8.11 -1.94 3.09
CA GLU A 53 -8.21 -1.04 4.25
C GLU A 53 -6.91 -0.23 4.44
N CYS A 54 -5.73 -0.85 4.27
CA CYS A 54 -4.45 -0.13 4.39
C CYS A 54 -4.28 0.99 3.35
N VAL A 55 -4.91 0.87 2.18
CA VAL A 55 -4.74 1.81 1.06
C VAL A 55 -5.97 2.68 0.82
N ASP A 56 -6.97 2.64 1.68
CA ASP A 56 -8.19 3.42 1.50
C ASP A 56 -8.02 4.89 1.96
N ALA A 57 -9.15 5.60 2.04
CA ALA A 57 -9.22 6.99 2.43
C ALA A 57 -8.89 7.23 3.92
N GLU A 58 -9.03 6.23 4.79
CA GLU A 58 -8.59 6.29 6.18
C GLU A 58 -7.13 5.88 6.31
N GLY A 59 -6.61 5.08 5.38
CA GLY A 59 -5.20 4.65 5.29
C GLY A 59 -4.32 5.53 4.40
N LEU A 60 -3.58 4.89 3.49
CA LEU A 60 -2.54 5.53 2.68
C LEU A 60 -3.01 6.76 1.90
N ILE A 61 -4.20 6.68 1.29
CA ILE A 61 -4.70 7.77 0.45
C ILE A 61 -5.09 8.97 1.31
N GLY A 62 -5.69 8.75 2.48
CA GLY A 62 -5.97 9.81 3.46
C GLY A 62 -4.71 10.57 3.86
N GLY A 63 -3.63 9.84 4.18
CA GLY A 63 -2.33 10.44 4.50
C GLY A 63 -1.71 11.22 3.33
N GLN A 64 -1.89 10.75 2.09
CA GLN A 64 -1.42 11.46 0.89
C GLN A 64 -2.22 12.73 0.62
N VAL A 65 -3.54 12.70 0.77
CA VAL A 65 -4.40 13.87 0.60
C VAL A 65 -4.10 14.92 1.67
N ALA A 66 -3.99 14.50 2.93
CA ALA A 66 -3.65 15.40 4.04
C ALA A 66 -2.31 16.11 3.80
N ASP A 67 -1.30 15.38 3.31
CA ASP A 67 0.01 15.93 2.96
C ASP A 67 -0.08 17.01 1.88
N ILE A 68 -0.80 16.75 0.77
CA ILE A 68 -1.00 17.72 -0.31
C ILE A 68 -1.73 18.97 0.21
N CYS A 69 -2.80 18.79 0.99
CA CYS A 69 -3.56 19.91 1.56
C CYS A 69 -2.74 20.73 2.58
N SER A 70 -1.69 20.16 3.15
CA SER A 70 -0.80 20.83 4.09
C SER A 70 0.37 21.57 3.41
N GLU A 71 0.64 21.36 2.13
CA GLU A 71 1.79 21.99 1.43
C GLU A 71 1.71 23.53 1.37
N GLU A 72 0.50 24.10 1.37
CA GLU A 72 0.30 25.56 1.36
C GLU A 72 0.15 26.17 2.76
N ASN A 73 0.15 25.35 3.81
CA ASN A 73 -0.01 25.81 5.19
C ASN A 73 1.36 25.93 5.88
N SER A 74 1.74 27.14 6.29
CA SER A 74 2.99 27.39 7.00
C SER A 74 2.95 27.00 8.49
N ASP A 75 1.78 26.65 9.03
CA ASP A 75 1.54 26.43 10.46
C ASP A 75 0.96 25.02 10.71
N VAL A 76 1.62 24.00 10.16
CA VAL A 76 1.25 22.59 10.37
C VAL A 76 1.65 22.17 11.79
N GLY A 77 0.65 21.99 12.66
CA GLY A 77 0.85 21.50 14.02
C GLY A 77 1.36 20.06 14.08
N LEU A 78 1.97 19.69 15.22
CA LEU A 78 2.53 18.35 15.44
C LEU A 78 1.52 17.22 15.22
N ASP A 79 0.28 17.40 15.67
CA ASP A 79 -0.78 16.39 15.53
C ASP A 79 -1.09 16.08 14.06
N GLN A 80 -1.07 17.11 13.20
CA GLN A 80 -1.32 16.96 11.77
C GLN A 80 -0.12 16.35 11.05
N LEU A 81 1.10 16.71 11.47
CA LEU A 81 2.31 16.08 10.97
C LEU A 81 2.38 14.60 11.34
N GLU A 82 1.99 14.24 12.57
CA GLU A 82 1.89 12.86 13.04
C GLU A 82 0.85 12.08 12.23
N PHE A 83 -0.34 12.66 12.02
CA PHE A 83 -1.36 12.07 11.16
C PHE A 83 -0.83 11.76 9.76
N ILE A 84 -0.15 12.72 9.11
CA ILE A 84 0.45 12.52 7.78
C ILE A 84 1.46 11.37 7.81
N HIS A 85 2.36 11.34 8.80
CA HIS A 85 3.39 10.31 8.88
C HIS A 85 2.83 8.91 9.10
N ILE A 86 1.87 8.76 10.02
CA ILE A 86 1.21 7.48 10.29
C ILE A 86 0.53 6.96 9.03
N HIS A 87 -0.30 7.77 8.38
CA HIS A 87 -1.14 7.28 7.29
C HIS A 87 -0.38 7.17 5.97
N LYS A 88 0.48 8.13 5.63
CA LYS A 88 1.24 8.12 4.36
C LYS A 88 2.32 7.04 4.30
N THR A 89 2.81 6.55 5.44
CA THR A 89 3.98 5.65 5.51
C THR A 89 3.73 4.37 6.29
N THR A 90 3.04 4.43 7.44
CA THR A 90 2.90 3.27 8.33
C THR A 90 1.81 2.32 7.86
N ALA A 91 0.70 2.83 7.31
CA ALA A 91 -0.40 1.99 6.80
C ALA A 91 0.06 0.92 5.80
N LEU A 92 0.92 1.27 4.83
CA LEU A 92 1.43 0.30 3.85
C LEU A 92 2.45 -0.68 4.45
N LYS A 93 3.19 -0.26 5.49
CA LYS A 93 4.12 -1.15 6.20
C LYS A 93 3.37 -2.18 7.01
N ASP A 94 2.31 -1.76 7.70
CA ASP A 94 1.47 -2.65 8.50
C ASP A 94 0.78 -3.69 7.60
N GLY A 95 0.23 -3.25 6.47
CA GLY A 95 -0.32 -4.16 5.46
C GLY A 95 0.70 -5.17 4.93
N SER A 96 1.97 -4.78 4.78
CA SER A 96 3.05 -5.68 4.35
C SER A 96 3.39 -6.73 5.42
N VAL A 97 3.43 -6.33 6.69
CA VAL A 97 3.71 -7.23 7.82
C VAL A 97 2.55 -8.20 8.04
N VAL A 98 1.31 -7.71 8.02
CA VAL A 98 0.09 -8.52 8.17
C VAL A 98 0.02 -9.58 7.06
N SER A 99 0.24 -9.18 5.80
CA SER A 99 0.28 -10.10 4.66
C SER A 99 1.33 -11.21 4.83
N GLY A 100 2.51 -10.88 5.34
CA GLY A 100 3.58 -11.84 5.62
C GLY A 100 3.29 -12.77 6.80
N LEU A 101 2.66 -12.27 7.86
CA LEU A 101 2.32 -13.05 9.06
C LEU A 101 1.32 -14.18 8.74
N PHE A 102 0.33 -13.91 7.89
CA PHE A 102 -0.61 -14.95 7.44
C PHE A 102 0.07 -16.13 6.73
N TRP A 103 1.18 -15.87 6.04
CA TRP A 103 2.01 -16.90 5.41
C TRP A 103 2.77 -17.75 6.43
N VAL A 104 3.40 -17.11 7.43
CA VAL A 104 4.19 -17.80 8.46
C VAL A 104 3.30 -18.72 9.31
N VAL A 105 2.10 -18.28 9.68
CA VAL A 105 1.14 -19.10 10.45
C VAL A 105 0.72 -20.36 9.67
N GLN A 106 0.56 -20.27 8.35
CA GLN A 106 0.25 -21.43 7.50
C GLN A 106 1.44 -22.40 7.39
N MET A 107 2.67 -21.87 7.28
CA MET A 107 3.89 -22.68 7.25
C MET A 107 4.07 -23.47 8.54
N ILE A 108 3.85 -22.85 9.70
CA ILE A 108 3.94 -23.51 11.01
C ILE A 108 2.88 -24.61 11.14
N LYS A 109 1.63 -24.37 10.70
CA LYS A 109 0.59 -25.40 10.71
C LYS A 109 0.99 -26.64 9.88
N LYS A 110 1.53 -26.43 8.68
CA LYS A 110 2.05 -27.52 7.84
C LYS A 110 3.25 -28.27 8.42
N LEU A 111 3.99 -27.70 9.38
CA LEU A 111 5.11 -28.35 10.04
C LEU A 111 4.68 -29.13 11.30
N LEU A 112 3.48 -28.86 11.82
CA LEU A 112 2.92 -29.51 13.01
C LEU A 112 1.97 -30.66 12.67
N ASP A 113 1.55 -30.77 11.40
CA ASP A 113 0.78 -31.87 10.81
C ASP A 113 1.71 -32.85 10.06
#